data_AF-A0A7S2H575-F1
#
_entry.id   AF-A0A7S2H575-F1
#
_cell.length_a   1.000
_cell.length_b   1.000
_cell.length_c   1.000
_cell.angle_alpha   90.00
_cell.angle_beta   90.00
_cell.angle_gamma   90.00
#
_symmetry.space_group_name_H-M   'P 1'
#
loop_
_entity.id
_entity.type
_entity.pdbx_description
1 polymer ?
#
loop_
_entity_poly.entity_id
_entity_poly.type
_entity_poly.pdbx_seq_one_letter_code
_entity_poly.pdbx_strand_id
1 'polypeptide(L)'
;MTLSMQRLFDRSLPGRRKGSSASSLVELINGEDWKLVTMECKMEPQAASVWSDAVGFFDGCYDTLVLPLHRACALRPPLDVVKTLIDTYSYGVSAKEKFFDRLPIHIAIQNE
;
A
#
# COMPACT_ATOMS: atom_id res chain seq x y z
N MET A 1 23.56 -22.66 -10.61
CA MET A 1 24.62 -22.11 -9.73
C MET A 1 24.02 -20.95 -8.96
N THR A 2 23.88 -21.17 -7.67
CA THR A 2 23.25 -20.33 -6.64
C THR A 2 24.00 -19.03 -6.38
N LEU A 3 23.32 -17.89 -6.35
CA LEU A 3 23.70 -16.69 -5.60
C LEU A 3 22.39 -15.96 -5.20
N SER A 4 21.80 -16.32 -4.07
CA SER A 4 22.03 -15.71 -2.74
C SER A 4 21.09 -14.52 -2.49
N MET A 5 19.87 -14.82 -2.05
CA MET A 5 19.09 -13.92 -1.20
C MET A 5 19.89 -13.70 0.10
N GLN A 6 20.32 -12.46 0.38
CA GLN A 6 20.31 -11.83 1.71
C GLN A 6 21.15 -10.54 1.72
N ARG A 7 20.62 -9.53 2.45
CA ARG A 7 21.20 -8.23 2.86
C ARG A 7 21.09 -7.17 1.76
N LEU A 8 20.37 -6.06 1.97
CA LEU A 8 20.70 -5.03 2.95
C LEU A 8 19.45 -4.51 3.68
N PHE A 9 19.30 -4.94 4.93
CA PHE A 9 18.39 -4.38 5.92
C PHE A 9 19.25 -3.54 6.86
N ASP A 10 19.63 -2.32 6.45
CA ASP A 10 20.00 -1.26 7.39
C ASP A 10 20.09 0.09 6.65
N ARG A 11 19.14 0.98 6.92
CA ARG A 11 19.29 2.44 6.89
C ARG A 11 18.05 3.05 7.54
N SER A 12 18.27 3.55 8.75
CA SER A 12 17.32 4.28 9.59
C SER A 12 16.42 5.24 8.81
N LEU A 13 15.10 5.11 8.98
CA LEU A 13 14.11 6.13 8.63
C LEU A 13 13.85 7.06 9.83
N PRO A 14 13.70 8.38 9.61
CA PRO A 14 13.49 9.32 10.70
C PRO A 14 12.05 9.25 11.23
N GLY A 15 11.94 8.93 12.51
CA GLY A 15 10.94 9.46 13.45
C GLY A 15 9.49 9.60 13.01
N ARG A 16 8.68 8.57 13.32
CA ARG A 16 7.40 8.80 14.01
C ARG A 16 6.98 7.59 14.84
N ARG A 17 7.56 7.43 16.04
CA ARG A 17 6.89 6.64 17.09
C ARG A 17 5.76 7.49 17.64
N LYS A 18 4.52 7.15 17.29
CA LYS A 18 3.37 7.47 18.14
C LYS A 18 2.81 6.15 18.60
N GLY A 19 2.92 5.90 19.91
CA GLY A 19 2.37 4.72 20.54
C GLY A 19 0.89 4.60 20.24
N SER A 20 0.54 3.55 19.53
CA SER A 20 -0.73 2.85 19.64
C SER A 20 -0.48 1.44 19.12
N SER A 21 -0.98 0.43 19.81
CA SER A 21 -0.84 -0.99 19.42
C SER A 21 -1.67 -1.35 18.17
N ALA A 22 -1.98 -0.37 17.32
CA ALA A 22 -2.72 -0.52 16.08
C ALA A 22 -1.74 -0.36 14.92
N SER A 23 -1.55 -1.43 14.15
CA SER A 23 -0.80 -1.39 12.90
C SER A 23 -1.46 -0.40 11.94
N SER A 24 -0.67 0.43 11.27
CA SER A 24 -1.20 1.33 10.24
C SER A 24 -1.85 0.51 9.12
N LEU A 25 -2.94 1.00 8.50
CA LEU A 25 -3.58 0.34 7.35
C LEU A 25 -2.57 -0.07 6.26
N VAL A 26 -1.54 0.75 6.05
CA VAL A 26 -0.46 0.47 5.09
C VAL A 26 0.40 -0.73 5.52
N GLU A 27 0.67 -0.88 6.82
CA GLU A 27 1.42 -2.03 7.35
C GLU A 27 0.63 -3.33 7.15
N LEU A 28 -0.68 -3.30 7.41
CA LEU A 28 -1.57 -4.44 7.18
C LEU A 28 -1.61 -4.84 5.69
N ILE A 29 -1.64 -3.85 4.78
CA ILE A 29 -1.60 -4.11 3.34
C ILE A 29 -0.25 -4.73 2.94
N ASN A 30 0.88 -4.19 3.43
CA ASN A 30 2.21 -4.75 3.15
C ASN A 30 2.37 -6.17 3.68
N GLY A 31 1.73 -6.50 4.79
CA GLY A 31 1.70 -7.85 5.36
C GLY A 31 0.67 -8.79 4.71
N GLU A 32 -0.12 -8.29 3.75
CA GLU A 32 -1.22 -9.03 3.13
C GLU A 32 -2.27 -9.52 4.16
N ASP A 33 -2.41 -8.82 5.29
CA ASP A 33 -3.34 -9.13 6.38
C ASP A 33 -4.77 -8.69 6.03
N TRP A 34 -5.28 -9.18 4.91
CA TRP A 34 -6.52 -8.74 4.25
C TRP A 34 -7.74 -8.67 5.18
N LYS A 35 -7.88 -9.62 6.11
CA LYS A 35 -8.95 -9.58 7.12
C LYS A 35 -8.85 -8.34 8.01
N LEU A 36 -7.64 -8.04 8.49
CA LEU A 36 -7.40 -6.85 9.31
C LEU A 36 -7.55 -5.58 8.50
N VAL A 37 -7.17 -5.57 7.21
CA VAL A 37 -7.42 -4.44 6.29
C VAL A 37 -8.91 -4.10 6.23
N THR A 38 -9.78 -5.09 6.04
CA THR A 38 -11.24 -4.84 6.01
C THR A 38 -11.79 -4.38 7.35
N MET A 39 -11.22 -4.84 8.47
CA MET A 39 -11.60 -4.40 9.80
C MET A 39 -11.16 -2.95 10.05
N GLU A 40 -9.92 -2.62 9.72
CA GLU A 40 -9.34 -1.29 9.88
C GLU A 40 -10.10 -0.25 9.06
N CYS A 41 -10.49 -0.58 7.81
CA CYS A 41 -11.30 0.32 6.98
C CYS A 41 -12.69 0.65 7.59
N LYS A 42 -13.23 -0.24 8.44
CA LYS A 42 -14.47 -0.01 9.19
C LYS A 42 -14.24 0.81 10.46
N MET A 43 -13.11 0.59 11.13
CA MET A 43 -12.78 1.24 12.40
C MET A 43 -12.24 2.67 12.19
N GLU A 44 -11.41 2.87 11.17
CA GLU A 44 -10.72 4.13 10.86
C GLU A 44 -10.82 4.43 9.35
N PRO A 45 -12.01 4.79 8.81
CA PRO A 45 -12.22 5.00 7.37
C PRO A 45 -11.27 6.00 6.71
N GLN A 46 -10.89 7.05 7.44
CA GLN A 46 -9.95 8.09 7.01
C GLN A 46 -8.58 7.52 6.60
N ALA A 47 -8.17 6.39 7.16
CA ALA A 47 -6.91 5.73 6.83
C ALA A 47 -6.84 5.35 5.34
N ALA A 48 -7.97 5.04 4.68
CA ALA A 48 -8.02 4.70 3.27
C ALA A 48 -7.64 5.87 2.33
N SER A 49 -7.66 7.11 2.84
CA SER A 49 -7.32 8.33 2.10
C SER A 49 -5.90 8.86 2.37
N VAL A 50 -5.14 8.18 3.24
CA VAL A 50 -3.80 8.62 3.65
C VAL A 50 -2.76 8.26 2.59
N TRP A 51 -2.10 9.27 2.05
CA TRP A 51 -0.95 9.09 1.16
C TRP A 51 0.27 8.63 1.96
N SER A 52 1.01 7.67 1.42
CA SER A 52 2.20 7.10 2.07
C SER A 52 3.32 6.85 1.07
N ASP A 53 4.56 6.96 1.54
CA ASP A 53 5.75 6.67 0.75
C ASP A 53 5.83 5.18 0.38
N ALA A 54 6.01 4.94 -0.92
CA ALA A 54 6.23 3.64 -1.51
C ALA A 54 7.63 3.61 -2.14
N VAL A 55 8.57 3.13 -1.33
CA VAL A 55 9.99 3.05 -1.69
C VAL A 55 10.19 1.94 -2.72
N GLY A 56 10.84 2.26 -3.84
CA GLY A 56 11.11 1.30 -4.91
C GLY A 56 9.87 0.66 -5.53
N PHE A 57 8.72 1.35 -5.47
CA PHE A 57 7.41 0.80 -5.86
C PHE A 57 7.28 0.44 -7.34
N PHE A 58 8.09 1.08 -8.18
CA PHE A 58 8.26 0.73 -9.58
C PHE A 58 9.74 0.48 -9.82
N ASP A 59 10.08 -0.62 -10.51
CA ASP A 59 11.41 -1.09 -10.92
C ASP A 59 12.55 -1.03 -9.88
N GLY A 60 12.23 -0.73 -8.62
CA GLY A 60 13.17 -0.48 -7.54
C GLY A 60 13.90 0.87 -7.63
N CYS A 61 13.67 1.70 -8.66
CA CYS A 61 14.49 2.91 -8.88
C CYS A 61 13.82 4.20 -8.43
N TYR A 62 12.51 4.21 -8.20
CA TYR A 62 11.76 5.44 -7.88
C TYR A 62 10.83 5.27 -6.67
N ASP A 63 10.95 6.21 -5.74
CA ASP A 63 10.04 6.38 -4.62
C ASP A 63 8.84 7.23 -5.09
N THR A 64 7.63 6.86 -4.66
CA THR A 64 6.41 7.61 -4.98
C THR A 64 5.47 7.66 -3.79
N LEU A 65 4.52 8.59 -3.79
CA LEU A 65 3.42 8.62 -2.84
C LEU A 65 2.22 7.91 -3.44
N VAL A 66 1.64 7.00 -2.67
CA VAL A 66 0.49 6.20 -3.08
C VAL A 66 -0.59 6.15 -2.00
N LEU A 67 -1.82 5.96 -2.44
CA LEU A 67 -2.93 5.57 -1.55
C LEU A 67 -2.89 4.07 -1.22
N PRO A 68 -3.55 3.63 -0.13
CA PRO A 68 -3.75 2.23 0.22
C PRO A 68 -4.25 1.37 -0.95
N LEU A 69 -5.18 1.89 -1.77
CA LEU A 69 -5.72 1.17 -2.92
C LEU A 69 -4.66 0.86 -4.00
N HIS A 70 -3.77 1.80 -4.31
CA HIS A 70 -2.67 1.56 -5.26
C HIS A 70 -1.75 0.44 -4.77
N ARG A 71 -1.43 0.46 -3.47
CA ARG A 71 -0.54 -0.52 -2.86
C ARG A 71 -1.19 -1.90 -2.78
N ALA A 72 -2.46 -1.97 -2.39
CA ALA A 72 -3.23 -3.19 -2.42
C ALA A 72 -3.23 -3.78 -3.84
N CYS A 73 -3.54 -2.99 -4.87
CA CYS A 73 -3.52 -3.43 -6.27
C CYS A 73 -2.16 -4.01 -6.72
N ALA A 74 -1.04 -3.51 -6.20
CA ALA A 74 0.28 -4.08 -6.49
C ALA A 74 0.46 -5.49 -5.91
N LEU A 75 -0.28 -5.84 -4.87
CA LEU A 75 -0.17 -7.11 -4.12
C LEU A 75 -1.29 -8.11 -4.46
N ARG A 76 -2.02 -7.90 -5.56
CA ARG A 76 -3.10 -8.81 -6.03
C ARG A 76 -4.11 -9.16 -4.91
N PRO A 77 -4.78 -8.15 -4.34
CA PRO A 77 -5.59 -8.32 -3.15
C PRO A 77 -6.88 -9.07 -3.49
N PRO A 78 -7.50 -9.77 -2.53
CA PRO A 78 -8.83 -10.35 -2.70
C PRO A 78 -9.88 -9.31 -3.11
N LEU A 79 -10.87 -9.73 -3.91
CA LEU A 79 -11.90 -8.84 -4.46
C LEU A 79 -12.69 -8.07 -3.40
N ASP A 80 -12.98 -8.72 -2.28
CA ASP A 80 -13.67 -8.13 -1.14
C ASP A 80 -12.85 -7.00 -0.49
N VAL A 81 -11.52 -7.13 -0.43
CA VAL A 81 -10.62 -6.06 0.03
C VAL A 81 -10.66 -4.87 -0.92
N VAL A 82 -10.57 -5.12 -2.24
CA VAL A 82 -10.66 -4.03 -3.25
C VAL A 82 -11.96 -3.28 -3.10
N LYS A 83 -13.09 -4.01 -3.02
CA LYS A 83 -14.41 -3.40 -2.81
C LYS A 83 -14.45 -2.61 -1.52
N THR A 84 -13.95 -3.16 -0.41
CA THR A 84 -13.92 -2.47 0.88
C THR A 84 -13.14 -1.16 0.78
N LEU A 85 -11.94 -1.15 0.19
CA LEU A 85 -11.13 0.06 0.03
C LEU A 85 -11.82 1.12 -0.85
N ILE A 86 -12.51 0.69 -1.91
CA ILE A 86 -13.28 1.58 -2.79
C ILE A 86 -14.51 2.15 -2.07
N ASP A 87 -15.24 1.32 -1.33
CA ASP A 87 -16.42 1.73 -0.59
C ASP A 87 -16.05 2.70 0.54
N THR A 88 -14.89 2.50 1.18
CA THR A 88 -14.37 3.39 2.22
C THR A 88 -13.86 4.72 1.65
N TYR A 89 -13.21 4.72 0.49
CA TYR A 89 -12.72 5.95 -0.16
C TYR A 89 -12.81 5.87 -1.69
N SER A 90 -14.00 6.17 -2.21
CA SER A 90 -14.33 5.99 -3.63
C SER A 90 -13.51 6.86 -4.58
N TYR A 91 -13.14 8.08 -4.17
CA TYR A 91 -12.26 8.95 -4.97
C TYR A 91 -10.88 8.34 -5.25
N GLY A 92 -10.46 7.35 -4.45
CA GLY A 92 -9.18 6.65 -4.63
C GLY A 92 -9.05 5.93 -5.97
N VAL A 93 -10.16 5.54 -6.61
CA VAL A 93 -10.14 4.87 -7.93
C VAL A 93 -9.65 5.76 -9.07
N SER A 94 -9.83 7.07 -8.93
CA SER A 94 -9.44 8.08 -9.92
C SER A 94 -8.23 8.89 -9.48
N ALA A 95 -7.69 8.62 -8.28
CA ALA A 95 -6.48 9.26 -7.80
C ALA A 95 -5.27 8.68 -8.53
N LYS A 96 -4.42 9.57 -9.04
CA LYS A 96 -3.15 9.21 -9.68
C LYS A 96 -2.01 9.25 -8.67
N GLU A 97 -1.20 8.20 -8.60
CA GLU A 97 0.04 8.23 -7.82
C GLU A 97 1.00 9.32 -8.33
N LYS A 98 1.86 9.83 -7.43
CA LYS A 98 2.49 11.13 -7.64
C LYS A 98 3.64 11.16 -8.64
N PHE A 99 4.20 10.02 -9.04
CA PHE A 99 5.41 9.98 -9.85
C PHE A 99 5.13 9.72 -11.34
N PHE A 100 4.39 8.67 -11.67
CA PHE A 100 4.06 8.32 -13.07
C PHE A 100 2.59 8.56 -13.42
N ASP A 101 1.84 9.25 -12.56
CA ASP A 101 0.43 9.54 -12.78
C ASP A 101 -0.44 8.28 -12.97
N ARG A 102 -0.02 7.15 -12.41
CA ARG A 102 -0.72 5.86 -12.57
C ARG A 102 -1.96 5.79 -11.69
N LEU A 103 -2.98 5.12 -12.22
CA LEU A 103 -4.20 4.79 -11.48
C LEU A 103 -4.03 3.41 -10.82
N PRO A 104 -4.86 3.05 -9.83
CA PRO A 104 -4.82 1.71 -9.24
C PRO A 104 -4.92 0.60 -10.28
N ILE A 105 -5.73 0.77 -11.33
CA ILE A 105 -5.86 -0.20 -12.42
C ILE A 105 -4.58 -0.38 -13.24
N HIS A 106 -3.82 0.70 -13.50
CA HIS A 106 -2.54 0.63 -14.21
C HIS A 106 -1.52 -0.22 -13.44
N ILE A 107 -1.58 -0.17 -12.10
CA ILE A 107 -0.73 -0.98 -11.22
C ILE A 107 -1.19 -2.43 -11.19
N ALA A 108 -2.51 -2.68 -11.09
CA ALA A 108 -3.07 -4.02 -11.01
C ALA A 108 -2.70 -4.88 -12.24
N ILE A 109 -2.74 -4.30 -13.45
CA ILE A 109 -2.42 -5.02 -14.69
C ILE A 109 -0.91 -5.22 -14.91
N GLN A 110 -0.06 -4.39 -14.30
CA GLN A 110 1.39 -4.51 -14.45
C GLN A 110 1.91 -5.79 -13.79
N ASN A 111 1.24 -6.21 -12.72
CA ASN A 111 1.62 -7.37 -11.94
C ASN A 111 0.76 -8.59 -12.31
N GLU A 112 0.44 -8.85 -13.58
CA GLU A 112 -0.18 -10.12 -14.02
C GLU A 112 0.86 -11.23 -14.26
#